data_AF-A0A8C6VK99-F1
#
_entry.id   AF-A0A8C6VK99-F1
#
_cell.length_a   1.000
_cell.length_b   1.000
_cell.length_c   1.000
_cell.angle_alpha   90.00
_cell.angle_beta   90.00
_cell.angle_gamma   90.00
#
_symmetry.space_group_name_H-M   'P 1'
#
loop_
_entity.id
_entity.type
_entity.pdbx_description
1 polymer ?
#
loop_
_entity_poly.entity_id
_entity_poly.type
_entity_poly.pdbx_seq_one_letter_code
_entity_poly.pdbx_strand_id
1 'polypeptide(L)'
;CLIMVLEALRPRSFSEREKSYTIKVFTFQFFTHFSSLIYVAFFLGRINGRPGSYVRLAGKWRLEECHPSGCITDLFIQMFVIMTLKQTLSNLMEYWLPKPQRINVEQISQDSCKEEWLWNYQLNEVNVFTLFDEYMEMMIQYSFTTIFVAAFPLAPLLAFINNLFEIRLDAIKMVKLQKRMVPKKANTIGIWYYILETIGILSVIGNGLVLAITSDFIPMLVYQYTFSPCKQKNNTGIDCLTGYINHSLSVFNVQHFENTMNLTDPMGNKITHCRYPDYRNSDDYGHSVKFWYIFAARVAFLFVFEVSVCLAKFGRTYHTESFCLLQQSVTDIQISCSIINRLLVEILPFHSSIVVEHLSFNSSIAGEDYPQELGLYTAAVK
;
A
#
# COMPACT_ATOMS: atom_id res chain seq x y z
N CYS A 1 -11.59 21.75 -5.66
CA CYS A 1 -11.18 22.46 -4.41
C CYS A 1 -9.67 22.49 -4.18
N LEU A 2 -8.93 21.37 -4.19
CA LEU A 2 -7.48 21.40 -3.88
C LEU A 2 -6.65 22.22 -4.90
N ILE A 3 -6.99 22.13 -6.18
CA ILE A 3 -6.37 22.94 -7.25
C ILE A 3 -6.58 24.45 -6.99
N MET A 4 -7.78 24.85 -6.53
CA MET A 4 -8.07 26.25 -6.16
C MET A 4 -7.26 26.73 -4.94
N VAL A 5 -6.98 25.86 -3.96
CA VAL A 5 -6.13 26.21 -2.80
C VAL A 5 -4.65 26.38 -3.24
N LEU A 6 -4.23 25.68 -4.28
CA LEU A 6 -2.87 25.72 -4.81
C LEU A 6 -2.61 26.93 -5.71
N GLU A 7 -3.63 27.44 -6.41
CA GLU A 7 -3.55 28.73 -7.13
C GLU A 7 -3.41 29.95 -6.19
N ALA A 8 -3.88 29.84 -4.94
CA ALA A 8 -3.78 30.90 -3.94
C ALA A 8 -2.35 31.13 -3.40
N LEU A 9 -1.45 30.14 -3.54
CA LEU A 9 -0.04 30.28 -3.21
C LEU A 9 0.67 30.66 -4.51
N ARG A 10 1.32 31.83 -4.59
CA ARG A 10 2.23 32.19 -5.69
C ARG A 10 3.65 31.72 -5.37
N PRO A 11 4.06 30.47 -5.65
CA PRO A 11 5.45 30.08 -5.52
C PRO A 11 6.28 30.76 -6.62
N ARG A 12 7.53 31.09 -6.28
CA ARG A 12 8.46 31.86 -7.14
C ARG A 12 8.99 31.04 -8.31
N SER A 13 9.10 29.71 -8.16
CA SER A 13 9.58 28.80 -9.20
C SER A 13 8.59 27.68 -9.52
N PHE A 14 8.67 27.14 -10.74
CA PHE A 14 7.85 26.01 -11.19
C PHE A 14 8.14 24.74 -10.36
N SER A 15 9.41 24.47 -10.05
CA SER A 15 9.81 23.29 -9.25
C SER A 15 9.30 23.35 -7.81
N GLU A 16 9.31 24.52 -7.15
CA GLU A 16 8.75 24.66 -5.81
C GLU A 16 7.22 24.48 -5.80
N ARG A 17 6.54 24.96 -6.85
CA ARG A 17 5.09 24.73 -7.03
C ARG A 17 4.77 23.25 -7.07
N GLU A 18 5.49 22.50 -7.90
CA GLU A 18 5.28 21.05 -8.05
C GLU A 18 5.53 20.32 -6.74
N LYS A 19 6.64 20.61 -6.04
CA LYS A 19 6.93 19.96 -4.75
C LYS A 19 5.85 20.21 -3.70
N SER A 20 5.43 21.46 -3.52
CA SER A 20 4.38 21.78 -2.55
C SER A 20 3.03 21.21 -2.97
N TYR A 21 2.73 21.15 -4.26
CA TYR A 21 1.54 20.52 -4.80
C TYR A 21 1.53 19.02 -4.46
N THR A 22 2.61 18.32 -4.79
CA THR A 22 2.75 16.88 -4.56
C THR A 22 2.57 16.51 -3.10
N ILE A 23 3.24 17.20 -2.17
CA ILE A 23 3.13 16.90 -0.74
C ILE A 23 1.68 17.07 -0.25
N LYS A 24 1.00 18.15 -0.64
CA LYS A 24 -0.35 18.45 -0.16
C LYS A 24 -1.38 17.46 -0.71
N VAL A 25 -1.32 17.18 -2.01
CA VAL A 25 -2.23 16.22 -2.66
C VAL A 25 -1.99 14.82 -2.11
N PHE A 26 -0.72 14.39 -2.00
CA PHE A 26 -0.37 13.10 -1.44
C PHE A 26 -0.86 12.96 0.00
N THR A 27 -0.62 13.97 0.85
CA THR A 27 -1.08 13.96 2.26
C THR A 27 -2.60 13.83 2.35
N PHE A 28 -3.34 14.60 1.53
CA PHE A 28 -4.80 14.50 1.50
C PHE A 28 -5.26 13.10 1.08
N GLN A 29 -4.73 12.59 -0.03
CA GLN A 29 -5.07 11.26 -0.54
C GLN A 29 -4.71 10.15 0.44
N PHE A 30 -3.57 10.26 1.11
CA PHE A 30 -3.13 9.34 2.15
C PHE A 30 -4.16 9.30 3.28
N PHE A 31 -4.54 10.43 3.86
CA PHE A 31 -5.56 10.44 4.93
C PHE A 31 -6.92 9.93 4.44
N THR A 32 -7.34 10.27 3.23
CA THR A 32 -8.61 9.77 2.67
C THR A 32 -8.61 8.24 2.57
N HIS A 33 -7.53 7.64 2.07
CA HIS A 33 -7.45 6.19 1.87
C HIS A 33 -7.18 5.42 3.16
N PHE A 34 -6.32 5.94 4.04
CA PHE A 34 -5.87 5.25 5.24
C PHE A 34 -6.72 5.53 6.48
N SER A 35 -7.53 6.60 6.51
CA SER A 35 -8.36 6.94 7.69
C SER A 35 -9.27 5.79 8.14
N SER A 36 -9.94 5.13 7.19
CA SER A 36 -10.83 4.02 7.47
C SER A 36 -10.06 2.79 8.00
N LEU A 37 -8.90 2.46 7.43
CA LEU A 37 -8.05 1.37 7.91
C LEU A 37 -7.47 1.65 9.30
N ILE A 38 -7.01 2.88 9.54
CA ILE A 38 -6.50 3.32 10.85
C ILE A 38 -7.60 3.24 11.90
N TYR A 39 -8.83 3.63 11.55
CA TYR A 39 -9.99 3.52 12.43
C TYR A 39 -10.28 2.05 12.81
N VAL A 40 -10.38 1.16 11.83
CA VAL A 40 -10.63 -0.28 12.05
C VAL A 40 -9.48 -0.94 12.82
N ALA A 41 -8.23 -0.59 12.51
CA ALA A 41 -7.06 -1.20 13.16
C ALA A 41 -6.91 -0.81 14.64
N PHE A 42 -7.09 0.47 14.97
CA PHE A 42 -6.67 0.99 16.28
C PHE A 42 -7.82 1.46 17.19
N PHE A 43 -8.93 1.92 16.62
CA PHE A 43 -10.02 2.54 17.39
C PHE A 43 -11.24 1.62 17.54
N LEU A 44 -11.55 0.83 16.51
CA LEU A 44 -12.71 -0.06 16.49
C LEU A 44 -12.65 -1.10 17.62
N GLY A 45 -13.76 -1.28 18.33
CA GLY A 45 -13.90 -2.26 19.42
C GLY A 45 -13.12 -1.95 20.71
N ARG A 46 -12.33 -0.87 20.77
CA ARG A 46 -11.50 -0.53 21.95
C ARG A 46 -12.10 0.55 22.85
N ILE A 47 -12.99 1.39 22.31
CA ILE A 47 -13.60 2.52 23.03
C ILE A 47 -15.02 2.16 23.54
N ASN A 48 -15.51 0.93 23.29
CA ASN A 48 -16.93 0.60 23.45
C ASN A 48 -17.41 0.46 24.91
N GLY A 49 -16.51 0.52 25.89
CA GLY A 49 -16.86 0.42 27.30
C GLY A 49 -17.26 -1.01 27.69
N ARG A 50 -18.15 -1.15 28.68
CA ARG A 50 -18.63 -2.46 29.16
C ARG A 50 -20.12 -2.64 28.87
N PRO A 51 -20.60 -3.91 28.79
CA PRO A 51 -22.02 -4.18 28.89
C PRO A 51 -22.64 -3.48 30.10
N GLY A 52 -23.79 -2.81 29.89
CA GLY A 52 -24.48 -2.00 30.90
C GLY A 52 -24.10 -0.51 30.92
N SER A 53 -22.91 -0.12 30.44
CA SER A 53 -22.51 1.28 30.31
C SER A 53 -21.61 1.45 29.09
N TYR A 54 -22.26 1.55 27.92
CA TYR A 54 -21.59 1.76 26.65
C TYR A 54 -21.28 3.25 26.43
N VAL A 55 -20.15 3.55 25.82
CA VAL A 55 -19.86 4.90 25.36
C VAL A 55 -20.77 5.20 24.16
N ARG A 56 -21.67 6.18 24.32
CA ARG A 56 -22.61 6.59 23.26
C ARG A 56 -22.14 7.90 22.63
N LEU A 57 -21.91 7.88 21.32
CA LEU A 57 -21.62 9.09 20.57
C LEU A 57 -22.89 9.97 20.51
N ALA A 58 -22.74 11.23 20.90
CA ALA A 58 -23.85 12.18 21.03
C ALA A 58 -25.03 11.66 21.91
N GLY A 59 -24.74 10.76 22.85
CA GLY A 59 -25.74 10.19 23.77
C GLY A 59 -26.73 9.19 23.15
N LYS A 60 -26.71 8.98 21.82
CA LYS A 60 -27.70 8.17 21.10
C LYS A 60 -27.12 6.95 20.39
N TRP A 61 -25.93 7.08 19.79
CA TRP A 61 -25.40 6.04 18.90
C TRP A 61 -24.33 5.21 19.60
N ARG A 62 -24.50 3.89 19.57
CA ARG A 62 -23.49 2.93 20.05
C ARG A 62 -22.39 2.79 18.99
N LEU A 63 -21.13 2.77 19.42
CA LEU A 63 -20.00 2.51 18.54
C LEU A 63 -20.00 1.05 18.06
N GLU A 64 -19.47 0.83 16.86
CA GLU A 64 -19.37 -0.48 16.22
C GLU A 64 -18.39 -1.41 16.97
N GLU A 65 -18.74 -2.69 17.01
CA GLU A 65 -17.95 -3.76 17.63
C GLU A 65 -17.33 -4.66 16.56
N CYS A 66 -16.15 -5.19 16.83
CA CYS A 66 -15.51 -6.12 15.92
C CYS A 66 -16.23 -7.48 15.92
N HIS A 67 -16.13 -8.18 14.79
CA HIS A 67 -16.60 -9.55 14.66
C HIS A 67 -15.89 -10.47 15.68
N PRO A 68 -16.52 -11.58 16.16
CA PRO A 68 -15.88 -12.52 17.09
C PRO A 68 -14.57 -13.17 16.59
N SER A 69 -14.30 -13.10 15.28
CA SER A 69 -13.01 -13.50 14.69
C SER A 69 -11.88 -12.48 14.90
N GLY A 70 -12.20 -11.29 15.43
CA GLY A 70 -11.27 -10.20 15.70
C GLY A 70 -11.29 -9.09 14.64
N CYS A 71 -10.79 -7.90 14.99
CA CYS A 71 -10.75 -6.76 14.08
C CYS A 71 -9.73 -6.92 12.93
N ILE A 72 -8.80 -7.88 13.05
CA ILE A 72 -7.79 -8.14 12.01
C ILE A 72 -8.41 -8.73 10.74
N THR A 73 -9.51 -9.49 10.84
CA THR A 73 -10.22 -10.02 9.68
C THR A 73 -10.93 -8.93 8.91
N ASP A 74 -11.51 -7.95 9.62
CA ASP A 74 -12.19 -6.81 9.01
C ASP A 74 -11.18 -5.95 8.24
N LEU A 75 -10.00 -5.73 8.83
CA LEU A 75 -8.87 -5.05 8.19
C LEU A 75 -8.38 -5.79 6.93
N PHE A 76 -8.24 -7.12 7.02
CA PHE A 76 -7.85 -7.98 5.89
C PHE A 76 -8.82 -7.85 4.72
N ILE A 77 -10.13 -7.98 4.99
CA ILE A 77 -11.17 -7.90 3.96
C ILE A 77 -11.16 -6.50 3.33
N GLN A 78 -11.09 -5.46 4.15
CA GLN A 78 -11.07 -4.08 3.67
C GLN A 78 -9.87 -3.80 2.76
N MET A 79 -8.67 -4.24 3.15
CA MET A 79 -7.47 -4.11 2.30
C MET A 79 -7.60 -4.88 0.99
N PHE A 80 -8.09 -6.12 1.04
CA PHE A 80 -8.30 -6.94 -0.15
C PHE A 80 -9.24 -6.26 -1.13
N VAL A 81 -10.38 -5.76 -0.65
CA VAL A 81 -11.37 -5.04 -1.48
C VAL A 81 -10.76 -3.76 -2.06
N ILE A 82 -10.07 -2.94 -1.26
CA ILE A 82 -9.48 -1.68 -1.74
C ILE A 82 -8.42 -1.96 -2.82
N MET A 83 -7.52 -2.92 -2.60
CA MET A 83 -6.43 -3.22 -3.55
C MET A 83 -6.94 -3.84 -4.85
N THR A 84 -7.95 -4.72 -4.79
CA THR A 84 -8.50 -5.37 -5.99
C THR A 84 -9.44 -4.45 -6.75
N LEU A 85 -10.36 -3.77 -6.05
CA LEU A 85 -11.34 -2.90 -6.68
C LEU A 85 -10.68 -1.66 -7.29
N LYS A 86 -9.77 -0.99 -6.56
CA LYS A 86 -9.12 0.22 -7.08
C LYS A 86 -8.30 -0.10 -8.33
N GLN A 87 -7.50 -1.17 -8.30
CA GLN A 87 -6.70 -1.54 -9.46
C GLN A 87 -7.57 -1.95 -10.65
N THR A 88 -8.58 -2.81 -10.43
CA THR A 88 -9.43 -3.28 -11.53
C THR A 88 -10.23 -2.14 -12.14
N LEU A 89 -10.72 -1.20 -11.34
CA LEU A 89 -11.39 0.00 -11.84
C LEU A 89 -10.45 0.94 -12.58
N SER A 90 -9.21 1.14 -12.10
CA SER A 90 -8.22 1.97 -12.80
C SER A 90 -7.90 1.39 -14.18
N ASN A 91 -7.55 0.10 -14.22
CA ASN A 91 -7.24 -0.63 -15.45
C ASN A 91 -8.44 -0.66 -16.42
N LEU A 92 -9.66 -0.80 -15.90
CA LEU A 92 -10.88 -0.81 -16.71
C LEU A 92 -11.20 0.58 -17.24
N MET A 93 -11.17 1.63 -16.40
CA MET A 93 -11.46 2.99 -16.82
C MET A 93 -10.48 3.45 -17.92
N GLU A 94 -9.22 3.07 -17.80
CA GLU A 94 -8.20 3.32 -18.82
C GLU A 94 -8.46 2.60 -20.14
N TYR A 95 -8.89 1.33 -20.09
CA TYR A 95 -9.25 0.56 -21.28
C TYR A 95 -10.53 1.07 -21.95
N TRP A 96 -11.50 1.55 -21.17
CA TRP A 96 -12.81 2.00 -21.62
C TRP A 96 -12.89 3.48 -22.00
N LEU A 97 -11.86 4.27 -21.69
CA LEU A 97 -11.74 5.65 -22.20
C LEU A 97 -11.83 5.61 -23.73
N PRO A 98 -12.77 6.38 -24.32
CA PRO A 98 -13.06 6.26 -25.74
C PRO A 98 -11.80 6.52 -26.54
N LYS A 99 -11.39 5.54 -27.35
CA LYS A 99 -10.40 5.77 -28.40
C LYS A 99 -10.90 6.96 -29.22
N PRO A 100 -10.03 7.93 -29.55
CA PRO A 100 -10.43 9.06 -30.38
C PRO A 100 -11.13 8.51 -31.62
N GLN A 101 -12.39 8.92 -31.81
CA GLN A 101 -13.18 8.49 -32.95
C GLN A 101 -12.39 8.84 -34.21
N ARG A 102 -12.18 7.85 -35.08
CA ARG A 102 -11.72 8.11 -36.45
C ARG A 102 -12.75 9.02 -37.07
N ILE A 103 -12.43 10.31 -37.20
CA ILE A 103 -13.17 11.17 -38.12
C ILE A 103 -12.96 10.52 -39.50
N ASN A 104 -14.03 10.22 -40.22
CA ASN A 104 -13.91 9.85 -41.63
C ASN A 104 -13.31 11.06 -42.35
N VAL A 105 -11.98 11.07 -42.50
CA VAL A 105 -11.26 12.03 -43.33
C VAL A 105 -11.44 11.60 -44.78
N GLU A 106 -12.69 11.52 -45.24
CA GLU A 106 -13.02 11.14 -46.62
C GLU A 106 -12.85 12.31 -47.60
N GLN A 107 -12.39 13.49 -47.15
CA GLN A 107 -12.39 14.69 -48.00
C GLN A 107 -11.19 15.63 -47.90
N ILE A 108 -10.08 15.28 -47.24
CA ILE A 108 -8.93 16.22 -47.12
C ILE A 108 -7.59 15.57 -47.53
N SER A 109 -7.28 15.75 -48.82
CA SER A 109 -5.95 15.80 -49.47
C SER A 109 -5.04 14.56 -49.48
N GLN A 110 -4.51 14.28 -50.67
CA GLN A 110 -3.56 13.26 -51.14
C GLN A 110 -2.20 13.14 -50.41
N ASP A 111 -2.01 13.78 -49.26
CA ASP A 111 -0.72 13.88 -48.55
C ASP A 111 -0.72 13.05 -47.26
N SER A 112 -0.04 11.89 -47.29
CA SER A 112 0.13 10.99 -46.15
C SER A 112 0.64 11.67 -44.87
N CYS A 113 1.48 12.71 -45.00
CA CYS A 113 2.04 13.47 -43.87
C CYS A 113 0.98 14.27 -43.09
N LYS A 114 -0.04 14.82 -43.79
CA LYS A 114 -1.07 15.65 -43.17
C LYS A 114 -2.07 14.81 -42.37
N GLU A 115 -2.36 13.59 -42.85
CA GLU A 115 -3.20 12.62 -42.15
C GLU A 115 -2.55 12.18 -40.82
N GLU A 116 -1.26 11.88 -40.84
CA GLU A 116 -0.50 11.50 -39.64
C GLU A 116 -0.44 12.62 -38.60
N TRP A 117 -0.23 13.88 -39.04
CA TRP A 117 -0.24 15.02 -38.14
C TRP A 117 -1.62 15.24 -37.50
N LEU A 118 -2.70 15.14 -38.28
CA LEU A 118 -4.06 15.33 -37.80
C LEU A 118 -4.44 14.25 -36.77
N TRP A 119 -4.03 13.01 -37.01
CA TRP A 119 -4.22 11.91 -36.08
C TRP A 119 -3.51 12.16 -34.75
N ASN A 120 -2.25 12.60 -34.78
CA ASN A 120 -1.50 12.94 -33.57
C ASN A 120 -2.11 14.13 -32.81
N TYR A 121 -2.70 15.10 -33.52
CA TYR A 121 -3.34 16.27 -32.89
C TYR A 121 -4.60 15.91 -32.10
N GLN A 122 -5.31 14.85 -32.50
CA GLN A 122 -6.54 14.37 -31.85
C GLN A 122 -6.31 13.53 -30.59
N LEU A 123 -5.07 13.10 -30.33
CA LEU A 123 -4.71 12.35 -29.12
C LEU A 123 -4.89 13.20 -27.86
N ASN A 124 -4.98 12.55 -26.70
CA ASN A 124 -5.11 13.26 -25.43
C ASN A 124 -3.86 14.10 -25.13
N GLU A 125 -4.06 15.32 -24.66
CA GLU A 125 -2.95 16.18 -24.23
C GLU A 125 -2.32 15.65 -22.95
N VAL A 126 -0.99 15.70 -22.89
CA VAL A 126 -0.23 15.25 -21.73
C VAL A 126 0.31 16.46 -20.99
N ASN A 127 -0.09 16.58 -19.73
CA ASN A 127 0.38 17.63 -18.84
C ASN A 127 1.40 17.07 -17.85
N VAL A 128 2.15 17.96 -17.19
CA VAL A 128 3.08 17.53 -16.13
C VAL A 128 2.33 16.87 -14.96
N PHE A 129 1.04 17.18 -14.80
CA PHE A 129 0.15 16.54 -13.84
C PHE A 129 -0.23 15.10 -14.20
N THR A 130 -0.18 14.71 -15.48
CA THR A 130 -0.50 13.33 -15.89
C THR A 130 0.48 12.34 -15.27
N LEU A 131 1.79 12.61 -15.35
CA LEU A 131 2.82 11.79 -14.70
C LEU A 131 2.67 11.78 -13.17
N PHE A 132 2.22 12.90 -12.58
CA PHE A 132 2.01 13.01 -11.14
C PHE A 132 0.93 12.03 -10.65
N ASP A 133 -0.17 11.89 -11.38
CA ASP A 133 -1.26 10.98 -11.03
C ASP A 133 -0.79 9.51 -11.09
N GLU A 134 0.00 9.11 -12.10
CA GLU A 134 0.60 7.76 -12.18
C GLU A 134 1.52 7.48 -10.98
N TYR A 135 2.40 8.43 -10.63
CA TYR A 135 3.26 8.28 -9.44
C TYR A 135 2.44 8.20 -8.15
N MET A 136 1.39 9.00 -8.03
CA MET A 136 0.53 8.99 -6.85
C MET A 136 -0.15 7.63 -6.67
N GLU A 137 -0.64 7.02 -7.76
CA GLU A 137 -1.23 5.68 -7.73
C GLU A 137 -0.24 4.64 -7.22
N MET A 138 0.96 4.59 -7.81
CA MET A 138 2.03 3.69 -7.37
C MET A 138 2.44 3.90 -5.90
N MET A 139 2.51 5.15 -5.44
CA MET A 139 2.92 5.49 -4.07
C MET A 139 1.88 5.08 -3.03
N ILE A 140 0.60 5.23 -3.34
CA ILE A 140 -0.48 4.76 -2.49
C ILE A 140 -0.50 3.23 -2.42
N GLN A 141 -0.29 2.54 -3.55
CA GLN A 141 -0.18 1.09 -3.59
C GLN A 141 0.99 0.59 -2.74
N TYR A 142 2.17 1.22 -2.86
CA TYR A 142 3.33 0.94 -2.01
C TYR A 142 3.05 1.18 -0.52
N SER A 143 2.28 2.21 -0.18
CA SER A 143 1.90 2.49 1.20
C SER A 143 1.02 1.36 1.78
N PHE A 144 0.07 0.81 1.01
CA PHE A 144 -0.75 -0.32 1.46
C PHE A 144 0.05 -1.59 1.68
N THR A 145 1.01 -1.88 0.78
CA THR A 145 1.83 -3.10 0.88
C THR A 145 2.87 -3.05 2.00
N THR A 146 3.24 -1.86 2.48
CA THR A 146 4.28 -1.70 3.50
C THR A 146 3.71 -1.39 4.88
N ILE A 147 2.70 -0.53 5.02
CA ILE A 147 2.21 -0.09 6.34
C ILE A 147 1.39 -1.16 7.06
N PHE A 148 0.65 -1.98 6.32
CA PHE A 148 -0.27 -2.97 6.87
C PHE A 148 0.07 -4.42 6.45
N VAL A 149 1.34 -4.69 6.12
CA VAL A 149 1.77 -6.04 5.70
C VAL A 149 1.57 -7.10 6.78
N ALA A 150 1.67 -6.71 8.06
CA ALA A 150 1.42 -7.60 9.19
C ALA A 150 -0.04 -8.09 9.26
N ALA A 151 -1.00 -7.32 8.73
CA ALA A 151 -2.40 -7.72 8.64
C ALA A 151 -2.69 -8.55 7.39
N PHE A 152 -2.02 -8.22 6.27
CA PHE A 152 -2.24 -8.88 4.98
C PHE A 152 -0.93 -9.26 4.30
N PRO A 153 -0.39 -10.48 4.54
CA PRO A 153 0.90 -10.89 3.99
C PRO A 153 0.89 -11.12 2.48
N LEU A 154 -0.27 -11.30 1.84
CA LEU A 154 -0.39 -11.48 0.39
C LEU A 154 -0.39 -10.14 -0.38
N ALA A 155 -0.38 -8.99 0.30
CA ALA A 155 -0.41 -7.67 -0.34
C ALA A 155 0.71 -7.48 -1.38
N PRO A 156 1.99 -7.83 -1.10
CA PRO A 156 3.07 -7.64 -2.07
C PRO A 156 2.88 -8.47 -3.35
N LEU A 157 2.32 -9.67 -3.23
CA LEU A 157 2.06 -10.55 -4.38
C LEU A 157 0.95 -9.97 -5.28
N LEU A 158 -0.14 -9.46 -4.68
CA LEU A 158 -1.19 -8.78 -5.44
C LEU A 158 -0.66 -7.51 -6.12
N ALA A 159 0.16 -6.73 -5.41
CA ALA A 159 0.77 -5.55 -5.98
C ALA A 159 1.73 -5.86 -7.13
N PHE A 160 2.48 -6.95 -7.04
CA PHE A 160 3.36 -7.40 -8.13
C PHE A 160 2.57 -7.75 -9.40
N ILE A 161 1.47 -8.50 -9.26
CA ILE A 161 0.61 -8.85 -10.39
C ILE A 161 -0.01 -7.60 -11.00
N ASN A 162 -0.50 -6.68 -10.16
CA ASN A 162 -1.04 -5.40 -10.61
C ASN A 162 0.01 -4.60 -11.40
N ASN A 163 1.22 -4.46 -10.87
CA ASN A 163 2.31 -3.73 -11.52
C ASN A 163 2.71 -4.35 -12.86
N LEU A 164 2.60 -5.68 -13.02
CA LEU A 164 2.89 -6.35 -14.29
C LEU A 164 1.88 -5.94 -15.39
N PHE A 165 0.61 -5.82 -15.04
CA PHE A 165 -0.42 -5.31 -15.95
C PHE A 165 -0.27 -3.81 -16.18
N GLU A 166 0.00 -3.05 -15.12
CA GLU A 166 0.13 -1.59 -15.16
C GLU A 166 1.20 -1.14 -16.16
N ILE A 167 2.40 -1.72 -16.07
CA ILE A 167 3.51 -1.39 -16.99
C ILE A 167 3.09 -1.57 -18.46
N ARG A 168 2.24 -2.55 -18.75
CA ARG A 168 1.77 -2.81 -20.12
C ARG A 168 0.66 -1.84 -20.53
N LEU A 169 -0.27 -1.53 -19.63
CA LEU A 169 -1.36 -0.59 -19.88
C LEU A 169 -0.81 0.83 -20.08
N ASP A 170 0.07 1.28 -19.18
CA ASP A 170 0.76 2.58 -19.27
C ASP A 170 1.54 2.73 -20.58
N ALA A 171 2.28 1.68 -20.99
CA ALA A 171 3.00 1.70 -22.25
C ALA A 171 2.05 1.85 -23.46
N ILE A 172 0.91 1.17 -23.43
CA ILE A 172 -0.11 1.29 -24.49
C ILE A 172 -0.71 2.70 -24.50
N LYS A 173 -1.02 3.26 -23.33
CA LYS A 173 -1.55 4.61 -23.16
C LYS A 173 -0.60 5.68 -23.68
N MET A 174 0.68 5.61 -23.31
CA MET A 174 1.70 6.56 -23.76
C MET A 174 1.97 6.46 -25.25
N VAL A 175 1.88 5.27 -25.86
CA VAL A 175 2.18 5.08 -27.29
C VAL A 175 0.97 5.34 -28.19
N LYS A 176 -0.25 4.96 -27.78
CA LYS A 176 -1.44 4.95 -28.66
C LYS A 176 -2.51 5.97 -28.31
N LEU A 177 -2.56 6.46 -27.07
CA LEU A 177 -3.69 7.28 -26.58
C LEU A 177 -3.30 8.72 -26.25
N GLN A 178 -2.00 9.00 -26.14
CA GLN A 178 -1.46 10.27 -25.68
C GLN A 178 -0.56 10.94 -26.71
N LYS A 179 -0.57 12.27 -26.75
CA LYS A 179 0.41 13.05 -27.52
C LYS A 179 1.83 12.81 -26.97
N ARG A 180 2.82 12.82 -27.86
CA ARG A 180 4.23 12.69 -27.48
C ARG A 180 4.63 13.82 -26.51
N MET A 181 5.07 13.45 -25.31
CA MET A 181 5.64 14.40 -24.36
C MET A 181 6.98 14.95 -24.84
N VAL A 182 7.25 16.22 -24.53
CA VAL A 182 8.58 16.83 -24.73
C VAL A 182 9.54 16.22 -23.71
N PRO A 183 10.67 15.63 -24.14
CA PRO A 183 11.62 15.01 -23.23
C PRO A 183 12.24 16.05 -22.31
N LYS A 184 12.20 15.79 -21.00
CA LYS A 184 12.84 16.59 -19.95
C LYS A 184 13.90 15.76 -19.25
N LYS A 185 15.09 16.33 -19.02
CA LYS A 185 16.14 15.68 -18.24
C LYS A 185 15.91 15.95 -16.74
N ALA A 186 15.96 14.92 -15.93
CA ALA A 186 15.90 15.00 -14.47
C ALA A 186 16.93 14.04 -13.87
N ASN A 187 17.65 14.48 -12.84
CA ASN A 187 18.72 13.69 -12.21
C ASN A 187 18.18 12.73 -11.14
N THR A 188 16.96 12.97 -10.63
CA THR A 188 16.34 12.20 -9.55
C THR A 188 14.82 12.16 -9.74
N ILE A 189 14.15 11.19 -9.12
CA ILE A 189 12.67 11.09 -9.04
C ILE A 189 12.07 12.31 -8.31
N GLY A 190 12.88 13.04 -7.52
CA GLY A 190 12.50 14.29 -6.89
C GLY A 190 11.88 14.10 -5.51
N ILE A 191 10.78 14.80 -5.24
CA ILE A 191 10.12 14.81 -3.92
C ILE A 191 9.60 13.43 -3.49
N TRP A 192 9.27 12.57 -4.45
CA TRP A 192 8.77 11.22 -4.21
C TRP A 192 9.75 10.34 -3.42
N TYR A 193 11.06 10.59 -3.52
CA TYR A 193 12.05 9.89 -2.69
C TYR A 193 11.82 10.12 -1.19
N TYR A 194 11.63 11.37 -0.79
CA TYR A 194 11.33 11.72 0.61
C TYR A 194 9.98 11.19 1.07
N ILE A 195 9.00 11.08 0.16
CA ILE A 195 7.71 10.45 0.44
C ILE A 195 7.90 8.95 0.72
N LEU A 196 8.66 8.24 -0.12
CA LEU A 196 8.99 6.82 0.09
C LEU A 196 9.72 6.58 1.42
N GLU A 197 10.66 7.46 1.77
CA GLU A 197 11.37 7.40 3.06
C GLU A 197 10.39 7.58 4.24
N THR A 198 9.50 8.56 4.15
CA THR A 198 8.47 8.81 5.17
C THR A 198 7.52 7.62 5.33
N ILE A 199 7.04 7.05 4.21
CA ILE A 199 6.23 5.82 4.22
C ILE A 199 7.02 4.66 4.86
N GLY A 200 8.31 4.57 4.58
CA GLY A 200 9.18 3.54 5.16
C GLY A 200 9.34 3.64 6.68
N ILE A 201 9.30 4.84 7.25
CA ILE A 201 9.29 5.07 8.71
C ILE A 201 7.89 4.74 9.27
N LEU A 202 6.83 5.26 8.64
CA LEU A 202 5.44 4.99 9.02
C LEU A 202 5.10 3.50 8.97
N SER A 203 5.70 2.75 8.06
CA SER A 203 5.52 1.30 7.94
C SER A 203 6.03 0.54 9.17
N VAL A 204 7.15 0.96 9.76
CA VAL A 204 7.66 0.31 10.99
C VAL A 204 6.68 0.53 12.14
N ILE A 205 6.25 1.78 12.33
CA ILE A 205 5.30 2.18 13.38
C ILE A 205 3.95 1.48 13.17
N GLY A 206 3.43 1.50 11.94
CA GLY A 206 2.15 0.91 11.57
C GLY A 206 2.09 -0.60 11.84
N ASN A 207 3.09 -1.36 11.37
CA ASN A 207 3.14 -2.80 11.62
C ASN A 207 3.34 -3.12 13.10
N GLY A 208 4.16 -2.35 13.82
CA GLY A 208 4.33 -2.51 15.27
C GLY A 208 3.01 -2.32 16.03
N LEU A 209 2.26 -1.27 15.69
CA LEU A 209 0.95 -1.00 16.28
C LEU A 209 -0.08 -2.07 15.90
N VAL A 210 -0.12 -2.55 14.65
CA VAL A 210 -1.05 -3.61 14.22
C VAL A 210 -0.79 -4.91 15.00
N LEU A 211 0.47 -5.29 15.16
CA LEU A 211 0.85 -6.48 15.93
C LEU A 211 0.56 -6.30 17.43
N ALA A 212 0.88 -5.15 18.01
CA ALA A 212 0.69 -4.91 19.44
C ALA A 212 -0.79 -4.76 19.83
N ILE A 213 -1.55 -3.97 19.05
CA ILE A 213 -2.89 -3.53 19.41
C ILE A 213 -3.94 -4.44 18.78
N THR A 214 -3.91 -4.62 17.46
CA THR A 214 -4.99 -5.26 16.69
C THR A 214 -4.91 -6.79 16.78
N SER A 215 -3.71 -7.35 16.80
CA SER A 215 -3.52 -8.81 16.84
C SER A 215 -3.69 -9.41 18.24
N ASP A 216 -4.10 -10.68 18.28
CA ASP A 216 -4.16 -11.47 19.52
C ASP A 216 -2.82 -12.15 19.87
N PHE A 217 -1.74 -11.81 19.16
CA PHE A 217 -0.42 -12.40 19.38
C PHE A 217 0.10 -12.14 20.81
N ILE A 218 0.07 -10.89 21.27
CA ILE A 218 0.57 -10.50 22.59
C ILE A 218 -0.22 -11.14 23.75
N PRO A 219 -1.57 -11.05 23.81
CA PRO A 219 -2.31 -11.67 24.90
C PRO A 219 -2.17 -13.20 24.93
N MET A 220 -2.06 -13.84 23.76
CA MET A 220 -1.80 -15.28 23.64
C MET A 220 -0.41 -15.65 24.18
N LEU A 221 0.63 -14.87 23.83
CA LEU A 221 1.98 -15.05 24.33
C LEU A 221 2.05 -14.88 25.86
N VAL A 222 1.43 -13.82 26.37
CA VAL A 222 1.32 -13.57 27.82
C VAL A 222 0.66 -14.77 28.52
N TYR A 223 -0.49 -15.23 28.02
CA TYR A 223 -1.17 -16.40 28.59
C TYR A 223 -0.27 -17.63 28.62
N GLN A 224 0.42 -17.92 27.51
CA GLN A 224 1.32 -19.06 27.41
C GLN A 224 2.44 -19.04 28.48
N TYR A 225 3.04 -17.88 28.75
CA TYR A 225 4.16 -17.79 29.69
C TYR A 225 3.75 -17.58 31.16
N THR A 226 2.61 -16.95 31.44
CA THR A 226 2.24 -16.61 32.83
C THR A 226 1.14 -17.48 33.41
N PHE A 227 0.16 -17.88 32.60
CA PHE A 227 -1.10 -18.50 33.07
C PHE A 227 -1.35 -19.91 32.51
N SER A 228 -0.52 -20.39 31.59
CA SER A 228 -0.77 -21.67 30.93
C SER A 228 -0.71 -22.87 31.89
N PRO A 229 -1.50 -23.93 31.61
CA PRO A 229 -1.42 -25.18 32.38
C PRO A 229 -0.03 -25.83 32.30
N CYS A 230 0.77 -25.53 31.27
CA CYS A 230 2.15 -26.00 31.11
C CYS A 230 3.11 -25.47 32.18
N LYS A 231 2.84 -24.27 32.73
CA LYS A 231 3.60 -23.75 33.86
C LYS A 231 3.21 -24.44 35.17
N GLN A 232 1.95 -24.85 35.29
CA GLN A 232 1.38 -25.41 36.52
C GLN A 232 1.59 -26.94 36.64
N LYS A 233 1.75 -27.67 35.52
CA LYS A 233 1.87 -29.14 35.49
C LYS A 233 3.07 -29.58 34.64
N ASN A 234 3.93 -30.44 35.19
CA ASN A 234 5.03 -31.13 34.51
C ASN A 234 4.56 -32.22 33.52
N ASN A 235 3.43 -32.02 32.83
CA ASN A 235 2.94 -32.96 31.82
C ASN A 235 3.25 -32.42 30.42
N THR A 236 4.12 -33.12 29.70
CA THR A 236 4.60 -32.75 28.35
C THR A 236 3.60 -33.03 27.22
N GLY A 237 2.43 -33.59 27.53
CA GLY A 237 1.39 -33.96 26.55
C GLY A 237 0.19 -33.02 26.47
N ILE A 238 0.22 -31.84 27.10
CA ILE A 238 -0.91 -30.89 27.13
C ILE A 238 -0.54 -29.66 26.30
N ASP A 239 -1.43 -29.27 25.38
CA ASP A 239 -1.28 -28.01 24.64
C ASP A 239 -1.38 -26.82 25.62
N CYS A 240 -0.35 -25.97 25.64
CA CYS A 240 -0.25 -24.84 26.56
C CYS A 240 -1.33 -23.77 26.33
N LEU A 241 -2.01 -23.79 25.18
CA LEU A 241 -3.07 -22.85 24.84
C LEU A 241 -4.46 -23.33 25.27
N THR A 242 -4.55 -24.56 25.81
CA THR A 242 -5.81 -25.10 26.31
C THR A 242 -6.40 -24.15 27.38
N GLY A 243 -7.66 -23.74 27.19
CA GLY A 243 -8.36 -22.84 28.10
C GLY A 243 -8.18 -21.34 27.84
N TYR A 244 -7.41 -20.93 26.81
CA TYR A 244 -7.18 -19.52 26.48
C TYR A 244 -8.48 -18.73 26.29
N ILE A 245 -9.43 -19.25 25.49
CA ILE A 245 -10.72 -18.57 25.23
C ILE A 245 -11.52 -18.35 26.52
N ASN A 246 -11.49 -19.30 27.46
CA ASN A 246 -12.19 -19.13 28.73
C ASN A 246 -11.47 -18.12 29.65
N HIS A 247 -10.15 -17.94 29.47
CA HIS A 247 -9.37 -16.95 30.21
C HIS A 247 -9.47 -15.53 29.62
N SER A 248 -9.63 -15.40 28.30
CA SER A 248 -9.71 -14.12 27.60
C SER A 248 -11.08 -13.44 27.70
N LEU A 249 -12.10 -14.18 28.09
CA LEU A 249 -13.47 -13.68 28.23
C LEU A 249 -13.76 -13.29 29.69
N SER A 250 -14.38 -12.12 29.89
CA SER A 250 -14.95 -11.73 31.18
C SER A 250 -16.44 -12.05 31.24
N VAL A 251 -16.95 -12.28 32.45
CA VAL A 251 -18.33 -12.62 32.72
C VAL A 251 -19.11 -11.36 33.09
N PHE A 252 -20.29 -11.20 32.51
CA PHE A 252 -21.24 -10.14 32.82
C PHE A 252 -22.57 -10.73 33.27
N ASN A 253 -23.11 -10.28 34.40
CA ASN A 253 -24.44 -10.70 34.84
C ASN A 253 -25.51 -9.79 34.21
N VAL A 254 -26.48 -10.42 33.55
CA VAL A 254 -27.55 -9.75 32.76
C VAL A 254 -28.41 -8.82 33.63
N GLN A 255 -28.46 -9.04 34.94
CA GLN A 255 -29.20 -8.18 35.87
C GLN A 255 -28.68 -6.74 35.94
N HIS A 256 -27.41 -6.50 35.60
CA HIS A 256 -26.79 -5.17 35.64
C HIS A 256 -26.94 -4.38 34.33
N PHE A 257 -27.81 -4.82 33.40
CA PHE A 257 -28.15 -3.99 32.25
C PHE A 257 -29.02 -2.80 32.65
N GLU A 258 -28.76 -1.65 32.04
CA GLU A 258 -29.52 -0.40 32.22
C GLU A 258 -31.02 -0.58 31.90
N ASN A 259 -31.33 -1.46 30.95
CA ASN A 259 -32.67 -1.97 30.67
C ASN A 259 -32.71 -3.46 31.02
N THR A 260 -33.61 -3.87 31.92
CA THR A 260 -33.83 -5.29 32.24
C THR A 260 -34.37 -6.03 31.02
N MET A 261 -33.49 -6.57 30.19
CA MET A 261 -33.83 -7.44 29.07
C MET A 261 -33.88 -8.88 29.56
N ASN A 262 -35.04 -9.53 29.40
CA ASN A 262 -35.15 -10.98 29.60
C ASN A 262 -34.56 -11.68 28.37
N LEU A 263 -33.26 -11.94 28.41
CA LEU A 263 -32.57 -12.71 27.39
C LEU A 263 -32.91 -14.20 27.57
N THR A 264 -33.57 -14.77 26.56
CA THR A 264 -33.86 -16.20 26.46
C THR A 264 -33.03 -16.80 25.33
N ASP A 265 -32.42 -17.96 25.58
CA ASP A 265 -31.76 -18.77 24.56
C ASP A 265 -32.81 -19.28 23.53
N PRO A 266 -32.46 -19.60 22.28
CA PRO A 266 -33.31 -20.35 21.34
C PRO A 266 -34.07 -21.56 21.91
N MET A 267 -33.61 -22.15 23.03
CA MET A 267 -34.30 -23.23 23.76
C MET A 267 -35.26 -22.76 24.86
N GLY A 268 -35.50 -21.45 25.02
CA GLY A 268 -36.40 -20.87 26.01
C GLY A 268 -35.83 -20.72 27.43
N ASN A 269 -34.56 -21.09 27.65
CA ASN A 269 -33.90 -20.98 28.95
C ASN A 269 -33.49 -19.53 29.25
N LYS A 270 -33.67 -19.10 30.50
CA LYS A 270 -33.29 -17.75 30.95
C LYS A 270 -31.77 -17.66 31.11
N ILE A 271 -31.15 -16.73 30.39
CA ILE A 271 -29.69 -16.50 30.45
C ILE A 271 -29.39 -15.61 31.67
N THR A 272 -28.55 -16.10 32.58
CA THR A 272 -28.14 -15.36 33.79
C THR A 272 -26.85 -14.58 33.58
N HIS A 273 -25.91 -15.12 32.82
CA HIS A 273 -24.60 -14.51 32.58
C HIS A 273 -24.21 -14.59 31.10
N CYS A 274 -23.57 -13.54 30.60
CA CYS A 274 -23.00 -13.45 29.26
C CYS A 274 -21.47 -13.32 29.35
N ARG A 275 -20.75 -13.70 28.29
CA ARG A 275 -19.31 -13.51 28.18
C ARG A 275 -18.98 -12.50 27.09
N TYR A 276 -17.99 -11.65 27.34
CA TYR A 276 -17.53 -10.65 26.37
C TYR A 276 -16.00 -10.52 26.39
N PRO A 277 -15.38 -10.15 25.26
CA PRO A 277 -13.92 -10.03 25.16
C PRO A 277 -13.43 -8.74 25.83
N ASP A 278 -13.14 -8.81 27.13
CA ASP A 278 -12.47 -7.75 27.89
C ASP A 278 -11.84 -8.33 29.17
N TYR A 279 -10.80 -7.69 29.70
CA TYR A 279 -10.07 -8.13 30.89
C TYR A 279 -10.57 -7.42 32.16
N ARG A 280 -11.84 -7.64 32.50
CA ARG A 280 -12.51 -7.04 33.68
C ARG A 280 -12.79 -8.06 34.77
N ASN A 281 -12.91 -7.57 36.01
CA ASN A 281 -13.31 -8.40 37.14
C ASN A 281 -14.82 -8.70 37.11
N SER A 282 -15.26 -9.83 37.69
CA SER A 282 -16.68 -10.22 37.71
C SER A 282 -17.53 -9.38 38.66
N ASP A 283 -16.92 -8.90 39.75
CA ASP A 283 -17.67 -8.34 40.88
C ASP A 283 -17.86 -6.83 40.70
N ASP A 284 -16.75 -6.10 40.58
CA ASP A 284 -16.75 -4.63 40.46
C ASP A 284 -16.75 -4.13 39.00
N TYR A 285 -16.63 -5.02 38.02
CA TYR A 285 -16.50 -4.71 36.58
C TYR A 285 -15.38 -3.72 36.21
N GLY A 286 -14.47 -3.43 37.15
CA GLY A 286 -13.26 -2.66 36.95
C GLY A 286 -12.19 -3.44 36.18
N HIS A 287 -11.17 -2.73 35.69
CA HIS A 287 -10.05 -3.36 35.00
C HIS A 287 -9.27 -4.27 35.95
N SER A 288 -9.07 -5.52 35.55
CA SER A 288 -8.32 -6.50 36.33
C SER A 288 -6.80 -6.24 36.21
N VAL A 289 -6.00 -6.80 37.14
CA VAL A 289 -4.53 -6.80 37.03
C VAL A 289 -4.06 -7.44 35.71
N LYS A 290 -4.82 -8.42 35.20
CA LYS A 290 -4.59 -9.05 33.89
C LYS A 290 -4.56 -8.03 32.74
N PHE A 291 -5.48 -7.06 32.77
CA PHE A 291 -5.55 -6.00 31.76
C PHE A 291 -4.25 -5.19 31.73
N TRP A 292 -3.79 -4.74 32.90
CA TRP A 292 -2.58 -3.93 33.02
C TRP A 292 -1.31 -4.69 32.63
N TYR A 293 -1.24 -5.99 32.96
CA TYR A 293 -0.12 -6.83 32.55
C TYR A 293 -0.03 -6.98 31.02
N ILE A 294 -1.18 -7.23 30.36
CA ILE A 294 -1.24 -7.32 28.90
C ILE A 294 -0.96 -5.96 28.25
N PHE A 295 -1.50 -4.87 28.81
CA PHE A 295 -1.24 -3.52 28.32
C PHE A 295 0.25 -3.16 28.39
N ALA A 296 0.91 -3.43 29.53
CA ALA A 296 2.34 -3.23 29.68
C ALA A 296 3.16 -4.08 28.69
N ALA A 297 2.77 -5.35 28.47
CA ALA A 297 3.41 -6.22 27.49
C ALA A 297 3.28 -5.68 26.05
N ARG A 298 2.12 -5.11 25.69
CA ARG A 298 1.93 -4.47 24.37
C ARG A 298 2.85 -3.27 24.15
N VAL A 299 2.98 -2.39 25.15
CA VAL A 299 3.86 -1.22 25.08
C VAL A 299 5.33 -1.64 25.04
N ALA A 300 5.73 -2.61 25.87
CA ALA A 300 7.09 -3.15 25.87
C ALA A 300 7.45 -3.79 24.52
N PHE A 301 6.54 -4.58 23.96
CA PHE A 301 6.73 -5.17 22.63
C PHE A 301 6.90 -4.10 21.55
N LEU A 302 6.07 -3.05 21.57
CA LEU A 302 6.17 -1.97 20.58
C LEU A 302 7.54 -1.29 20.63
N PHE A 303 8.04 -0.95 21.82
CA PHE A 303 9.36 -0.33 21.97
C PHE A 303 10.48 -1.26 21.47
N VAL A 304 10.46 -2.54 21.86
CA VAL A 304 11.47 -3.52 21.42
C VAL A 304 11.40 -3.74 19.91
N PHE A 305 10.20 -3.85 19.34
CA PHE A 305 9.99 -4.02 17.92
C PHE A 305 10.53 -2.82 17.13
N GLU A 306 10.15 -1.60 17.51
CA GLU A 306 10.64 -0.39 16.84
C GLU A 306 12.17 -0.26 16.92
N VAL A 307 12.75 -0.42 18.11
CA VAL A 307 14.21 -0.34 18.31
C VAL A 307 14.94 -1.42 17.50
N SER A 308 14.45 -2.66 17.53
CA SER A 308 15.09 -3.76 16.80
C SER A 308 15.08 -3.55 15.28
N VAL A 309 13.96 -3.08 14.72
CA VAL A 309 13.85 -2.78 13.29
C VAL A 309 14.69 -1.57 12.92
N CYS A 310 14.72 -0.52 13.75
CA CYS A 310 15.58 0.65 13.54
C CYS A 310 17.06 0.28 13.55
N LEU A 311 17.50 -0.54 14.51
CA LEU A 311 18.88 -1.05 14.57
C LEU A 311 19.21 -1.93 13.36
N ALA A 312 18.29 -2.81 12.95
CA ALA A 312 18.48 -3.64 11.77
C ALA A 312 18.58 -2.82 10.47
N LYS A 313 17.75 -1.77 10.33
CA LYS A 313 17.84 -0.82 9.22
C LYS A 313 19.19 -0.10 9.22
N PHE A 314 19.59 0.45 10.37
CA PHE A 314 20.88 1.15 10.49
C PHE A 314 22.07 0.23 10.20
N GLY A 315 22.06 -1.01 10.72
CA GLY A 315 23.08 -2.01 10.45
C GLY A 315 23.16 -2.38 8.97
N ARG A 316 22.02 -2.50 8.28
CA ARG A 316 22.00 -2.74 6.83
C ARG A 316 22.45 -1.53 6.02
N THR A 317 22.10 -0.31 6.40
CA THR A 317 22.60 0.90 5.73
C THR A 317 24.11 0.99 5.89
N TYR A 318 24.62 0.78 7.10
CA TYR A 318 26.06 0.74 7.36
C TYR A 318 26.77 -0.35 6.54
N HIS A 319 26.19 -1.56 6.48
CA HIS A 319 26.75 -2.64 5.67
C HIS A 319 26.67 -2.34 4.16
N THR A 320 25.57 -1.76 3.67
CA THR A 320 25.39 -1.45 2.24
C THR A 320 26.26 -0.28 1.81
N GLU A 321 26.44 0.76 2.63
CA GLU A 321 27.40 1.84 2.36
C GLU A 321 28.83 1.32 2.39
N SER A 322 29.16 0.45 3.36
CA SER A 322 30.45 -0.23 3.41
C SER A 322 30.67 -1.14 2.19
N PHE A 323 29.63 -1.83 1.73
CA PHE A 323 29.66 -2.72 0.57
C PHE A 323 29.70 -1.95 -0.75
N CYS A 324 28.99 -0.81 -0.89
CA CYS A 324 29.08 0.06 -2.07
C CYS A 324 30.46 0.74 -2.15
N LEU A 325 31.04 1.16 -1.02
CA LEU A 325 32.40 1.70 -0.98
C LEU A 325 33.45 0.62 -1.29
N LEU A 326 33.24 -0.62 -0.83
CA LEU A 326 34.08 -1.78 -1.21
C LEU A 326 33.87 -2.18 -2.67
N GLN A 327 32.65 -2.10 -3.20
CA GLN A 327 32.31 -2.51 -4.56
C GLN A 327 32.74 -1.44 -5.58
N GLN A 328 32.71 -0.14 -5.26
CA GLN A 328 33.36 0.90 -6.06
C GLN A 328 34.87 0.69 -6.22
N SER A 329 35.52 -0.02 -5.29
CA SER A 329 36.95 -0.37 -5.43
C SER A 329 37.22 -1.64 -6.27
N VAL A 330 36.22 -2.50 -6.52
CA VAL A 330 36.42 -3.82 -7.16
C VAL A 330 35.58 -4.02 -8.44
N THR A 331 34.50 -3.26 -8.68
CA THR A 331 33.58 -3.49 -9.80
C THR A 331 33.48 -2.36 -10.82
N ASP A 332 34.51 -1.55 -10.98
CA ASP A 332 34.60 -0.63 -12.12
C ASP A 332 35.07 -1.31 -13.43
N ILE A 333 35.48 -2.59 -13.43
CA ILE A 333 36.15 -3.18 -14.62
C ILE A 333 35.51 -4.44 -15.25
N GLN A 334 34.69 -5.28 -14.59
CA GLN A 334 34.40 -6.62 -15.19
C GLN A 334 32.98 -7.21 -15.18
N ILE A 335 32.00 -6.68 -14.45
CA ILE A 335 30.72 -7.42 -14.26
C ILE A 335 29.50 -6.84 -15.00
N SER A 336 29.51 -5.56 -15.40
CA SER A 336 28.34 -4.95 -16.08
C SER A 336 28.07 -5.48 -17.51
N CYS A 337 29.04 -6.09 -18.19
CA CYS A 337 28.84 -6.55 -19.59
C CYS A 337 28.25 -7.96 -19.73
N SER A 338 28.37 -8.85 -18.74
CA SER A 338 28.08 -10.28 -18.94
C SER A 338 26.68 -10.71 -18.48
N ILE A 339 26.14 -10.10 -17.42
CA ILE A 339 24.89 -10.55 -16.79
C ILE A 339 23.65 -9.92 -17.45
N ILE A 340 23.74 -8.65 -17.88
CA ILE A 340 22.63 -7.94 -18.54
C ILE A 340 22.36 -8.52 -19.94
N ASN A 341 23.42 -8.94 -20.66
CA ASN A 341 23.28 -9.53 -21.99
C ASN A 341 22.66 -10.95 -21.97
N ARG A 342 22.72 -11.66 -20.83
CA ARG A 342 22.14 -13.00 -20.67
C ARG A 342 20.66 -12.97 -20.28
N LEU A 343 20.24 -11.98 -19.50
CA LEU A 343 18.84 -11.86 -19.03
C LEU A 343 17.89 -11.26 -20.08
N LEU A 344 18.38 -10.44 -21.00
CA LEU A 344 17.57 -9.82 -22.06
C LEU A 344 17.23 -10.78 -23.21
N VAL A 345 18.03 -11.83 -23.43
CA VAL A 345 17.89 -12.77 -24.56
C VAL A 345 16.93 -13.94 -24.25
N GLU A 346 16.79 -14.35 -22.99
CA GLU A 346 15.99 -15.56 -22.64
C GLU A 346 14.52 -15.29 -22.29
N ILE A 347 14.11 -14.05 -21.98
CA ILE A 347 12.76 -13.76 -21.44
C ILE A 347 11.75 -13.29 -22.52
N LEU A 348 12.18 -13.05 -23.76
CA LEU A 348 11.28 -12.61 -24.85
C LEU A 348 11.39 -13.48 -26.11
N PRO A 349 10.81 -14.69 -26.14
CA PRO A 349 10.39 -15.26 -27.41
C PRO A 349 9.05 -14.62 -27.77
N PHE A 350 8.99 -13.70 -28.74
CA PHE A 350 7.99 -13.71 -29.82
C PHE A 350 8.11 -12.52 -30.78
N HIS A 351 8.43 -12.87 -32.04
CA HIS A 351 8.11 -12.24 -33.32
C HIS A 351 8.54 -10.79 -33.64
N SER A 352 9.81 -10.74 -34.05
CA SER A 352 10.47 -9.75 -34.91
C SER A 352 9.88 -9.65 -36.33
N SER A 353 8.66 -9.13 -36.52
CA SER A 353 8.13 -8.90 -37.87
C SER A 353 7.46 -7.54 -38.12
N ILE A 354 7.30 -6.68 -37.11
CA ILE A 354 6.60 -5.39 -37.30
C ILE A 354 7.54 -4.18 -37.30
N VAL A 355 8.77 -4.31 -36.77
CA VAL A 355 9.70 -3.17 -36.64
C VAL A 355 10.64 -3.04 -37.85
N VAL A 356 10.81 -4.09 -38.66
CA VAL A 356 11.77 -4.08 -39.78
C VAL A 356 11.22 -3.35 -41.02
N GLU A 357 9.91 -3.35 -41.25
CA GLU A 357 9.31 -2.70 -42.44
C GLU A 357 9.24 -1.16 -42.34
N HIS A 358 9.26 -0.58 -41.13
CA HIS A 358 9.25 0.88 -40.98
C HIS A 358 10.64 1.53 -41.00
N LEU A 359 11.71 0.74 -40.78
CA LEU A 359 13.09 1.25 -40.81
C LEU A 359 13.73 1.15 -42.21
N SER A 360 13.27 0.25 -43.08
CA SER A 360 13.75 0.13 -44.47
C SER A 360 13.22 1.24 -45.39
N PHE A 361 12.15 1.93 -45.01
CA PHE A 361 11.58 3.02 -45.82
C PHE A 361 12.33 4.36 -45.63
N ASN A 362 12.99 4.57 -44.48
CA ASN A 362 13.69 5.82 -44.18
C ASN A 362 15.13 5.87 -44.69
N SER A 363 15.70 4.77 -45.18
CA SER A 363 17.07 4.74 -45.73
C SER A 363 17.19 5.24 -47.17
N SER A 364 16.07 5.48 -47.87
CA SER A 364 16.09 5.85 -49.30
C SER A 364 15.95 7.35 -49.59
N ILE A 365 15.82 8.21 -48.57
CA ILE A 365 15.51 9.65 -48.77
C ILE A 365 16.56 10.62 -48.19
N ALA A 366 17.52 10.17 -47.37
CA ALA A 366 18.53 11.06 -46.82
C ALA A 366 19.82 11.06 -47.67
N GLY A 367 19.74 11.71 -48.84
CA GLY A 367 20.92 12.18 -49.56
C GLY A 367 21.35 13.55 -49.05
N GLU A 368 22.67 13.68 -48.83
CA GLU A 368 23.47 14.91 -48.73
C GLU A 368 23.50 15.70 -47.40
N ASP A 369 24.75 15.79 -46.92
CA ASP A 369 25.38 16.81 -46.07
C ASP A 369 24.93 17.01 -44.62
N TYR A 370 25.59 16.34 -43.66
CA TYR A 370 26.09 16.91 -42.38
C TYR A 370 27.13 15.96 -41.71
N PRO A 371 28.15 16.48 -40.98
CA PRO A 371 29.38 15.75 -40.68
C PRO A 371 29.34 14.84 -39.43
N GLN A 372 29.72 13.57 -39.64
CA GLN A 372 30.68 12.72 -38.89
C GLN A 372 30.80 12.66 -37.34
N GLU A 373 29.80 13.03 -36.53
CA GLU A 373 29.79 12.69 -35.08
C GLU A 373 28.63 11.77 -34.62
N LEU A 374 28.03 11.00 -35.54
CA LEU A 374 26.98 10.01 -35.21
C LEU A 374 27.43 8.54 -35.38
N GLY A 375 28.74 8.30 -35.48
CA GLY A 375 29.32 6.97 -35.72
C GLY A 375 29.56 6.10 -34.48
N LEU A 376 29.32 6.60 -33.26
CA LEU A 376 29.63 5.86 -32.02
C LEU A 376 28.40 5.40 -31.21
N TYR A 377 27.19 5.87 -31.53
CA TYR A 377 25.96 5.47 -30.81
C TYR A 377 25.19 4.33 -31.49
N THR A 378 25.56 3.95 -32.71
CA THR A 378 24.94 2.86 -33.49
C THR A 378 25.49 1.46 -33.19
N ALA A 379 26.45 1.33 -32.26
CA ALA A 379 26.97 0.04 -31.80
C ALA A 379 26.47 -0.38 -30.40
N ALA A 380 25.69 0.46 -29.70
CA ALA A 380 25.27 0.22 -28.32
C ALA A 380 23.81 -0.26 -28.16
N VAL A 381 23.08 -0.52 -29.25
CA VAL A 381 21.70 -1.04 -29.23
C VAL A 381 21.53 -2.19 -30.24
N LYS A 382 22.52 -3.10 -30.28
CA LYS A 382 22.40 -4.39 -30.96
C LYS A 382 22.63 -5.52 -29.99
#